data_AF-A0A423UBS3-F1
#
_entry.id   AF-A0A423UBS3-F1
#
_cell.length_a   1.000
_cell.length_b   1.000
_cell.length_c   1.000
_cell.angle_alpha   90.00
_cell.angle_beta   90.00
_cell.angle_gamma   90.00
#
_symmetry.space_group_name_H-M   'P 1'
#
loop_
_entity.id
_entity.type
_entity.pdbx_description
1 polymer ?
#
loop_
_entity_poly.entity_id
_entity_poly.type
_entity_poly.pdbx_seq_one_letter_code
_entity_poly.pdbx_strand_id
1 'polypeptide(L)'
;MTTDHTPTSRRSAWLPPMLVHLRILWCALVAAALLVTAGCGTSSHAATADNGKPTVLTTFTITADMARNVAGNHLNVVSIAKPGAEIHDYEPTASDIVRASKADLILDNGLGLERWFERFVANAKAPRVTLSADVTPISISEGEYAGKPNPHAWMSPKNGRLYVDAIVTAFRALDPAHADDYTRNGAAYQRRIQAVSDSLNDSLGTLPEAQRTLVSCEGAFSYLARDEGLHEAYIWPVNAESEGTPQQIAKVVDTVRRQRVPTVFCESTVNGKAMRQVAQETGAAFRQDEDHLLYVDSLSAKHGPVPTYLDLLRHDATAIIDGLTRGR
;
A
#
# COMPACT_ATOMS: atom_id res chain seq x y z
N MET A 1 32.32 -52.38 72.77
CA MET A 1 33.35 -53.44 72.86
C MET A 1 33.04 -54.45 71.76
N THR A 2 34.03 -54.68 70.90
CA THR A 2 34.30 -55.89 70.08
C THR A 2 33.22 -56.96 69.86
N THR A 3 33.07 -57.28 68.56
CA THR A 3 32.89 -58.60 67.91
C THR A 3 31.63 -59.40 68.20
N ASP A 4 30.90 -59.81 67.13
CA ASP A 4 30.85 -61.24 66.81
C ASP A 4 30.41 -61.54 65.36
N HIS A 5 30.95 -62.63 64.82
CA HIS A 5 30.64 -63.25 63.53
C HIS A 5 29.48 -64.25 63.68
N THR A 6 28.67 -64.43 62.63
CA THR A 6 28.26 -65.78 62.14
C THR A 6 27.48 -65.67 60.81
N PRO A 7 27.65 -66.60 59.86
CA PRO A 7 27.06 -66.54 58.53
C PRO A 7 25.78 -67.38 58.40
N THR A 8 24.81 -66.92 57.61
CA THR A 8 23.69 -67.76 57.15
C THR A 8 23.29 -67.46 55.71
N SER A 9 22.88 -68.54 55.05
CA SER A 9 22.55 -68.76 53.64
C SER A 9 21.68 -67.70 52.97
N ARG A 10 22.09 -67.22 51.78
CA ARG A 10 21.22 -66.47 50.86
C ARG A 10 20.24 -67.42 50.17
N ARG A 11 18.96 -67.33 50.52
CA ARG A 11 17.85 -67.80 49.68
C ARG A 11 17.56 -66.74 48.62
N SER A 12 17.61 -67.14 47.35
CA SER A 12 17.17 -66.33 46.21
C SER A 12 15.64 -66.24 46.19
N ALA A 13 15.11 -65.04 46.42
CA ALA A 13 13.70 -64.75 46.24
C ALA A 13 13.41 -64.57 44.75
N TRP A 14 12.65 -65.51 44.19
CA TRP A 14 12.09 -65.44 42.85
C TRP A 14 10.95 -64.43 42.83
N LEU A 15 11.05 -63.39 41.99
CA LEU A 15 9.95 -62.48 41.70
C LEU A 15 8.96 -63.15 40.73
N PRO A 16 7.64 -63.02 40.94
CA PRO A 16 6.63 -63.67 40.11
C PRO A 16 6.57 -63.08 38.68
N PRO A 17 6.22 -63.90 37.67
CA PRO A 17 6.32 -63.54 36.24
C PRO A 17 5.34 -62.45 35.76
N MET A 18 4.39 -62.00 36.58
CA MET A 18 3.41 -60.96 36.20
C MET A 18 3.98 -59.52 36.19
N LEU A 19 5.13 -59.26 36.81
CA LEU A 19 5.74 -57.92 36.86
C LEU A 19 6.75 -57.64 35.72
N VAL A 20 7.14 -58.66 34.95
CA VAL A 20 8.07 -58.53 33.82
C VAL A 20 7.32 -58.10 32.53
N HIS A 21 6.11 -58.61 32.31
CA HIS A 21 5.33 -58.26 31.11
C HIS A 21 4.74 -56.84 31.13
N LEU A 22 4.54 -56.24 32.31
CA LEU A 22 4.04 -54.85 32.41
C LEU A 22 5.14 -53.80 32.13
N ARG A 23 6.42 -54.15 32.30
CA ARG A 23 7.56 -53.27 31.97
C ARG A 23 7.94 -53.28 30.49
N ILE A 24 7.71 -54.40 29.79
CA ILE A 24 7.99 -54.51 28.34
C ILE A 24 6.91 -53.75 27.53
N LEU A 25 5.66 -53.71 28.00
CA LEU A 25 4.60 -52.93 27.34
C LEU A 25 4.75 -51.40 27.53
N TRP A 26 5.38 -50.93 28.61
CA TRP A 26 5.62 -49.50 28.83
C TRP A 26 6.82 -48.95 28.05
N CYS A 27 7.85 -49.76 27.79
CA CYS A 27 8.97 -49.32 26.94
C CYS A 27 8.63 -49.30 25.44
N ALA A 28 7.67 -50.11 24.98
CA ALA A 28 7.20 -50.09 23.59
C ALA A 28 6.26 -48.91 23.27
N LEU A 29 5.52 -48.39 24.25
CA LEU A 29 4.63 -47.22 24.09
C LEU A 29 5.36 -45.87 24.18
N VAL A 30 6.52 -45.81 24.86
CA VAL A 30 7.35 -44.58 24.91
C VAL A 30 8.27 -44.47 23.69
N ALA A 31 8.73 -45.58 23.10
CA ALA A 31 9.54 -45.57 21.88
C ALA A 31 8.73 -45.29 20.60
N ALA A 32 7.41 -45.53 20.59
CA ALA A 32 6.53 -45.17 19.48
C ALA A 32 6.03 -43.71 19.55
N ALA A 33 6.16 -43.04 20.70
CA ALA A 33 5.78 -41.63 20.89
C ALA A 33 6.92 -40.63 20.60
N LEU A 34 8.15 -41.12 20.38
CA LEU A 34 9.34 -40.29 20.11
C LEU A 34 9.76 -40.24 18.62
N LEU A 35 9.00 -40.86 17.71
CA LEU A 35 9.25 -40.79 16.26
C LEU A 35 8.25 -39.92 15.47
N VAL A 36 7.36 -39.18 16.14
CA VAL A 36 6.35 -38.32 15.46
C VAL A 36 6.68 -36.83 15.53
N THR A 37 7.76 -36.41 16.20
CA THR A 37 8.08 -34.97 16.38
C THR A 37 9.18 -34.44 15.46
N ALA A 38 9.68 -35.23 14.49
CA ALA A 38 10.69 -34.77 13.51
C ALA A 38 10.08 -34.16 12.22
N GLY A 39 8.87 -33.59 12.29
CA GLY A 39 8.11 -33.17 11.10
C GLY A 39 7.53 -31.75 11.09
N CYS A 40 7.83 -30.89 12.09
CA CYS A 40 7.30 -29.52 12.13
C CYS A 40 8.44 -28.50 12.29
N GLY A 41 9.10 -28.23 11.17
CA GLY A 41 10.14 -27.21 11.05
C GLY A 41 10.16 -26.59 9.65
N THR A 42 9.02 -26.51 8.96
CA THR A 42 8.88 -25.69 7.77
C THR A 42 8.47 -24.29 8.22
N SER A 43 9.47 -23.44 8.42
CA SER A 43 9.29 -21.99 8.33
C SER A 43 8.59 -21.72 7.01
N SER A 44 7.29 -21.45 7.08
CA SER A 44 6.46 -21.12 5.94
C SER A 44 6.85 -19.72 5.46
N HIS A 45 8.00 -19.62 4.81
CA HIS A 45 8.14 -18.67 3.72
C HIS A 45 7.15 -19.17 2.67
N ALA A 46 6.02 -18.47 2.56
CA ALA A 46 5.12 -18.62 1.44
C ALA A 46 5.89 -18.26 0.17
N ALA A 47 6.66 -19.22 -0.34
CA ALA A 47 7.02 -19.27 -1.74
C ALA A 47 5.68 -19.31 -2.47
N THR A 48 5.36 -18.23 -3.17
CA THR A 48 4.27 -18.21 -4.14
C THR A 48 4.50 -19.40 -5.04
N ALA A 49 3.66 -20.43 -4.91
CA ALA A 49 3.68 -21.58 -5.79
C ALA A 49 3.57 -21.02 -7.22
N ASP A 50 4.58 -21.31 -8.04
CA ASP A 50 4.56 -20.99 -9.45
C ASP A 50 3.38 -21.73 -10.07
N ASN A 51 2.30 -21.00 -10.25
CA ASN A 51 1.03 -21.50 -10.76
C ASN A 51 0.96 -21.38 -12.29
N GLY A 52 2.11 -21.10 -12.94
CA GLY A 52 2.23 -20.94 -14.39
C GLY A 52 1.59 -19.66 -14.93
N LYS A 53 1.17 -18.73 -14.07
CA LYS A 53 0.53 -17.47 -14.48
C LYS A 53 1.58 -16.42 -14.83
N PRO A 54 1.38 -15.62 -15.89
CA PRO A 54 2.25 -14.50 -16.16
C PRO A 54 2.31 -13.53 -14.97
N THR A 55 3.51 -13.05 -14.67
CA THR A 55 3.76 -12.09 -13.59
C THR A 55 3.82 -10.67 -14.13
N VAL A 56 2.95 -9.83 -13.58
CA VAL A 56 2.89 -8.39 -13.84
C VAL A 56 3.49 -7.66 -12.64
N LEU A 57 4.49 -6.82 -12.90
CA LEU A 57 4.99 -5.90 -11.88
C LEU A 57 4.36 -4.53 -12.04
N THR A 58 4.04 -3.91 -10.92
CA THR A 58 3.68 -2.50 -10.85
C THR A 58 4.69 -1.77 -9.97
N THR A 59 4.91 -0.48 -10.23
CA THR A 59 5.85 0.33 -9.47
C THR A 59 5.44 0.51 -8.01
N PHE A 60 4.15 0.70 -7.74
CA PHE A 60 3.62 0.95 -6.40
C PHE A 60 2.23 0.34 -6.15
N THR A 61 1.73 0.52 -4.92
CA THR A 61 0.62 -0.26 -4.37
C THR A 61 -0.74 0.10 -4.97
N ILE A 62 -0.98 1.35 -5.36
CA ILE A 62 -2.24 1.78 -5.97
C ILE A 62 -2.42 1.10 -7.33
N THR A 63 -1.41 1.19 -8.21
CA THR A 63 -1.47 0.55 -9.52
C THR A 63 -1.49 -0.98 -9.41
N ALA A 64 -0.87 -1.54 -8.36
CA ALA A 64 -0.99 -2.97 -8.06
C ALA A 64 -2.44 -3.38 -7.74
N ASP A 65 -3.15 -2.62 -6.91
CA ASP A 65 -4.55 -2.92 -6.56
C ASP A 65 -5.48 -2.79 -7.76
N MET A 66 -5.35 -1.70 -8.53
CA MET A 66 -6.11 -1.52 -9.77
C MET A 66 -5.89 -2.71 -10.72
N ALA A 67 -4.63 -3.09 -10.93
CA ALA A 67 -4.25 -4.19 -11.80
C ALA A 67 -4.77 -5.53 -11.28
N ARG A 68 -4.76 -5.80 -9.97
CA ARG A 68 -5.37 -7.02 -9.40
C ARG A 68 -6.87 -7.13 -9.66
N ASN A 69 -7.60 -6.01 -9.57
CA ASN A 69 -9.03 -6.00 -9.84
C ASN A 69 -9.35 -6.36 -11.30
N VAL A 70 -8.47 -6.03 -12.25
CA VAL A 70 -8.62 -6.43 -13.66
C VAL A 70 -8.13 -7.86 -13.91
N ALA A 71 -6.96 -8.23 -13.35
CA ALA A 71 -6.32 -9.52 -13.55
C ALA A 71 -7.18 -10.71 -13.07
N GLY A 72 -7.96 -10.51 -12.01
CA GLY A 72 -8.68 -11.59 -11.35
C GLY A 72 -7.72 -12.71 -10.92
N ASN A 73 -8.01 -13.93 -11.36
CA ASN A 73 -7.17 -15.09 -11.05
C ASN A 73 -6.19 -15.47 -12.16
N HIS A 74 -6.06 -14.69 -13.25
CA HIS A 74 -5.30 -15.10 -14.43
C HIS A 74 -3.83 -14.66 -14.39
N LEU A 75 -3.54 -13.53 -13.73
CA LEU A 75 -2.19 -12.96 -13.65
C LEU A 75 -1.72 -12.84 -12.21
N ASN A 76 -0.42 -12.93 -11.99
CA ASN A 76 0.21 -12.65 -10.70
C ASN A 76 0.68 -11.19 -10.66
N VAL A 77 -0.04 -10.32 -9.93
CA VAL A 77 0.26 -8.88 -9.87
C VAL A 77 0.99 -8.51 -8.57
N VAL A 78 2.21 -7.98 -8.70
CA VAL A 78 3.11 -7.69 -7.58
C VAL A 78 3.61 -6.24 -7.64
N SER A 79 3.59 -5.56 -6.50
CA SER A 79 4.15 -4.20 -6.36
C SER A 79 5.65 -4.24 -6.07
N ILE A 80 6.40 -3.31 -6.64
CA ILE A 80 7.81 -3.05 -6.29
C ILE A 80 7.87 -2.34 -4.94
N ALA A 81 7.38 -1.11 -4.85
CA ALA A 81 7.28 -0.38 -3.60
C ALA A 81 6.29 -1.08 -2.66
N LYS A 82 6.65 -1.17 -1.38
CA LYS A 82 5.81 -1.78 -0.34
C LYS A 82 4.84 -0.74 0.23
N PRO A 83 3.72 -1.15 0.86
CA PRO A 83 2.85 -0.23 1.60
C PRO A 83 3.64 0.68 2.55
N GLY A 84 3.39 1.98 2.47
CA GLY A 84 4.03 3.02 3.29
C GLY A 84 5.42 3.47 2.82
N ALA A 85 5.96 2.93 1.72
CA ALA A 85 7.20 3.44 1.14
C ALA A 85 6.94 4.74 0.36
N GLU A 86 7.88 5.69 0.46
CA GLU A 86 8.02 6.80 -0.48
C GLU A 86 8.29 6.24 -1.90
N ILE A 87 7.67 6.80 -2.93
CA ILE A 87 7.63 6.20 -4.28
C ILE A 87 8.34 7.03 -5.36
N HIS A 88 8.59 8.32 -5.15
CA HIS A 88 9.21 9.22 -6.11
C HIS A 88 10.72 8.96 -6.22
N ASP A 89 11.38 8.85 -5.08
CA ASP A 89 12.83 8.63 -4.91
C ASP A 89 13.15 7.25 -4.34
N TYR A 90 12.20 6.32 -4.40
CA TYR A 90 12.39 4.93 -4.01
C TYR A 90 13.70 4.36 -4.57
N GLU A 91 14.46 3.69 -3.72
CA GLU A 91 15.71 3.03 -4.09
C GLU A 91 15.47 1.53 -4.33
N PRO A 92 15.46 1.06 -5.59
CA PRO A 92 15.23 -0.35 -5.87
C PRO A 92 16.34 -1.22 -5.30
N THR A 93 15.94 -2.28 -4.63
CA THR A 93 16.87 -3.28 -4.10
C THR A 93 17.31 -4.25 -5.19
N ALA A 94 18.39 -5.00 -4.93
CA ALA A 94 18.81 -6.09 -5.81
C ALA A 94 17.69 -7.14 -6.03
N SER A 95 16.84 -7.36 -5.02
CA SER A 95 15.69 -8.27 -5.14
C SER A 95 14.66 -7.73 -6.14
N ASP A 96 14.45 -6.41 -6.16
CA ASP A 96 13.51 -5.76 -7.09
C ASP A 96 13.99 -5.90 -8.53
N ILE A 97 15.29 -5.71 -8.76
CA ILE A 97 15.90 -5.88 -10.10
C ILE A 97 15.74 -7.33 -10.58
N VAL A 98 15.97 -8.31 -9.69
CA VAL A 98 15.73 -9.73 -9.99
C VAL A 98 14.25 -9.98 -10.31
N ARG A 99 13.31 -9.40 -9.55
CA ARG A 99 11.88 -9.49 -9.85
C ARG A 99 11.59 -8.90 -11.24
N ALA A 100 12.11 -7.71 -11.56
CA ALA A 100 11.92 -7.04 -12.85
C ALA A 100 12.38 -7.89 -14.03
N SER A 101 13.55 -8.53 -13.90
CA SER A 101 14.10 -9.41 -14.94
C SER A 101 13.27 -10.65 -15.25
N LYS A 102 12.37 -11.05 -14.34
CA LYS A 102 11.52 -12.24 -14.44
C LYS A 102 10.06 -11.91 -14.75
N ALA A 103 9.71 -10.63 -14.84
CA ALA A 103 8.34 -10.23 -15.14
C ALA A 103 8.02 -10.44 -16.61
N ASP A 104 6.73 -10.69 -16.88
CA ASP A 104 6.19 -10.78 -18.22
C ASP A 104 5.63 -9.44 -18.71
N LEU A 105 5.35 -8.52 -17.77
CA LEU A 105 4.90 -7.15 -18.05
C LEU A 105 5.25 -6.25 -16.86
N ILE A 106 5.63 -5.00 -17.14
CA ILE A 106 5.86 -3.96 -16.12
C ILE A 106 4.94 -2.77 -16.40
N LEU A 107 4.23 -2.33 -15.36
CA LEU A 107 3.33 -1.17 -15.38
C LEU A 107 3.91 -0.05 -14.52
N ASP A 108 4.12 1.12 -15.11
CA ASP A 108 4.53 2.35 -14.41
C ASP A 108 3.41 3.39 -14.43
N ASN A 109 3.47 4.34 -13.51
CA ASN A 109 2.56 5.47 -13.52
C ASN A 109 2.85 6.38 -14.70
N GLY A 110 4.11 6.79 -14.87
CA GLY A 110 4.51 7.87 -15.77
C GLY A 110 4.36 9.24 -15.12
N LEU A 111 4.23 10.28 -15.96
CA LEU A 111 4.16 11.69 -15.54
C LEU A 111 5.34 12.17 -14.67
N GLY A 112 6.45 11.42 -14.68
CA GLY A 112 7.63 11.73 -13.86
C GLY A 112 7.54 11.33 -12.40
N LEU A 113 6.59 10.43 -12.03
CA LEU A 113 6.47 9.93 -10.65
C LEU A 113 7.76 9.19 -10.24
N GLU A 114 8.05 8.07 -10.89
CA GLU A 114 9.13 7.17 -10.49
C GLU A 114 10.47 7.58 -11.10
N ARG A 115 11.22 8.49 -10.47
CA ARG A 115 12.51 9.01 -11.01
C ARG A 115 13.60 7.96 -11.14
N TRP A 116 13.40 6.84 -10.47
CA TRP A 116 14.27 5.66 -10.48
C TRP A 116 13.93 4.67 -11.59
N PHE A 117 12.76 4.79 -12.23
CA PHE A 117 12.21 3.74 -13.09
C PHE A 117 13.11 3.41 -14.28
N GLU A 118 13.55 4.39 -15.06
CA GLU A 118 14.37 4.11 -16.25
C GLU A 118 15.68 3.38 -15.93
N ARG A 119 16.32 3.69 -14.80
CA ARG A 119 17.50 2.95 -14.32
C ARG A 119 17.13 1.54 -13.89
N PHE A 120 16.01 1.38 -13.21
CA PHE A 120 15.52 0.12 -12.70
C PHE A 120 15.20 -0.90 -13.80
N VAL A 121 14.50 -0.47 -14.85
CA VAL A 121 14.10 -1.35 -15.95
C VAL A 121 15.12 -1.45 -17.08
N ALA A 122 16.28 -0.79 -16.99
CA ALA A 122 17.29 -0.73 -18.06
C ALA A 122 17.70 -2.11 -18.63
N ASN A 123 17.72 -3.15 -17.79
CA ASN A 123 18.07 -4.52 -18.18
C ASN A 123 16.85 -5.48 -18.22
N ALA A 124 15.65 -4.99 -17.94
CA ALA A 124 14.43 -5.80 -18.01
C ALA A 124 14.02 -5.99 -19.47
N LYS A 125 13.68 -7.23 -19.83
CA LYS A 125 13.21 -7.58 -21.19
C LYS A 125 11.69 -7.50 -21.35
N ALA A 126 10.97 -7.39 -20.23
CA ALA A 126 9.53 -7.31 -20.23
C ALA A 126 9.02 -6.07 -20.99
N PRO A 127 7.92 -6.17 -21.73
CA PRO A 127 7.21 -4.99 -22.23
C PRO A 127 6.83 -4.07 -21.06
N ARG A 128 6.75 -2.78 -21.35
CA ARG A 128 6.41 -1.71 -20.41
C ARG A 128 5.15 -0.99 -20.87
N VAL A 129 4.27 -0.64 -19.94
CA VAL A 129 3.08 0.19 -20.23
C VAL A 129 2.94 1.27 -19.16
N THR A 130 3.00 2.52 -19.61
CA THR A 130 2.72 3.70 -18.79
C THR A 130 1.21 3.90 -18.66
N LEU A 131 0.68 3.80 -17.45
CA LEU A 131 -0.77 3.79 -17.19
C LEU A 131 -1.45 5.14 -17.35
N SER A 132 -0.69 6.23 -17.25
CA SER A 132 -1.20 7.61 -17.38
C SER A 132 -1.13 8.18 -18.79
N ALA A 133 -0.80 7.39 -19.82
CA ALA A 133 -0.51 7.89 -21.17
C ALA A 133 -1.64 8.75 -21.77
N ASP A 134 -2.91 8.42 -21.46
CA ASP A 134 -4.09 9.14 -21.96
C ASP A 134 -4.62 10.23 -20.98
N VAL A 135 -3.92 10.48 -19.87
CA VAL A 135 -4.28 11.53 -18.92
C VAL A 135 -3.85 12.88 -19.45
N THR A 136 -4.75 13.87 -19.38
CA THR A 136 -4.37 15.29 -19.54
C THR A 136 -3.72 15.78 -18.24
N PRO A 137 -2.42 16.13 -18.26
CA PRO A 137 -1.70 16.47 -17.04
C PRO A 137 -2.06 17.85 -16.50
N ILE A 138 -2.02 18.00 -15.18
CA ILE A 138 -1.96 19.30 -14.50
C ILE A 138 -0.48 19.65 -14.30
N SER A 139 -0.05 20.86 -14.65
CA SER A 139 1.33 21.29 -14.40
C SER A 139 1.54 21.65 -12.93
N ILE A 140 2.68 21.24 -12.38
CA ILE A 140 3.19 21.71 -11.10
C ILE A 140 3.41 23.22 -11.18
N SER A 141 2.87 23.97 -10.22
CA SER A 141 2.80 25.44 -10.31
C SER A 141 4.07 26.16 -9.86
N GLU A 142 4.89 25.54 -9.01
CA GLU A 142 6.05 26.17 -8.38
C GLU A 142 7.14 25.17 -7.98
N GLY A 143 8.26 25.66 -7.45
CA GLY A 143 9.39 24.85 -7.00
C GLY A 143 10.29 24.36 -8.15
N GLU A 144 11.19 23.43 -7.83
CA GLU A 144 12.17 22.86 -8.76
C GLU A 144 11.52 22.20 -9.99
N TYR A 145 10.33 21.64 -9.80
CA TYR A 145 9.58 20.91 -10.82
C TYR A 145 8.50 21.76 -11.51
N ALA A 146 8.53 23.09 -11.37
CA ALA A 146 7.56 23.99 -11.99
C ALA A 146 7.43 23.75 -13.51
N GLY A 147 6.19 23.67 -13.99
CA GLY A 147 5.85 23.39 -15.39
C GLY A 147 5.90 21.91 -15.79
N LYS A 148 6.47 21.02 -14.96
CA LYS A 148 6.39 19.57 -15.18
C LYS A 148 4.98 19.03 -14.84
N PRO A 149 4.59 17.87 -15.38
CA PRO A 149 3.34 17.22 -14.98
C PRO A 149 3.33 16.87 -13.50
N ASN A 150 2.19 17.10 -12.83
CA ASN A 150 1.90 16.55 -11.52
C ASN A 150 1.58 15.06 -11.69
N PRO A 151 2.27 14.13 -11.00
CA PRO A 151 2.12 12.71 -11.26
C PRO A 151 0.88 12.06 -10.64
N HIS A 152 0.22 12.72 -9.68
CA HIS A 152 -0.82 12.15 -8.83
C HIS A 152 -2.20 12.04 -9.50
N ALA A 153 -2.20 11.65 -10.78
CA ALA A 153 -3.39 11.63 -11.63
C ALA A 153 -4.45 10.64 -11.15
N TRP A 154 -4.06 9.56 -10.46
CA TRP A 154 -4.99 8.56 -9.93
C TRP A 154 -5.93 9.10 -8.85
N MET A 155 -5.63 10.25 -8.24
CA MET A 155 -6.52 10.88 -7.26
C MET A 155 -7.82 11.42 -7.88
N SER A 156 -7.87 11.58 -9.21
CA SER A 156 -9.11 11.76 -9.93
C SER A 156 -9.73 10.40 -10.28
N PRO A 157 -10.95 10.07 -9.80
CA PRO A 157 -11.65 8.85 -10.22
C PRO A 157 -11.87 8.77 -11.73
N LYS A 158 -12.05 9.93 -12.40
CA LYS A 158 -12.17 10.01 -13.86
C LYS A 158 -10.88 9.51 -14.54
N ASN A 159 -9.73 9.97 -14.07
CA ASN A 159 -8.43 9.47 -14.54
C ASN A 159 -8.20 8.01 -14.14
N GLY A 160 -8.59 7.59 -12.92
CA GLY A 160 -8.48 6.19 -12.48
C GLY A 160 -9.17 5.21 -13.43
N ARG A 161 -10.26 5.61 -14.09
CA ARG A 161 -10.88 4.80 -15.16
C ARG A 161 -10.02 4.66 -16.41
N LEU A 162 -9.25 5.69 -16.78
CA LEU A 162 -8.27 5.63 -17.88
C LEU A 162 -7.11 4.68 -17.54
N TYR A 163 -6.65 4.68 -16.28
CA TYR A 163 -5.66 3.70 -15.81
C TYR A 163 -6.18 2.27 -16.00
N VAL A 164 -7.45 2.03 -15.66
CA VAL A 164 -8.08 0.71 -15.86
C VAL A 164 -8.17 0.34 -17.35
N ASP A 165 -8.47 1.28 -18.24
CA ASP A 165 -8.48 1.02 -19.70
C ASP A 165 -7.08 0.62 -20.21
N ALA A 166 -6.03 1.31 -19.76
CA ALA A 166 -4.64 0.97 -20.08
C ALA A 166 -4.27 -0.43 -19.56
N ILE A 167 -4.65 -0.77 -18.33
CA ILE A 167 -4.43 -2.11 -17.73
C ILE A 167 -5.16 -3.19 -18.53
N VAL A 168 -6.44 -2.99 -18.87
CA VAL A 168 -7.22 -3.95 -19.66
C VAL A 168 -6.55 -4.19 -21.01
N THR A 169 -6.11 -3.12 -21.68
CA THR A 169 -5.43 -3.22 -22.97
C THR A 169 -4.12 -4.01 -22.84
N ALA A 170 -3.30 -3.70 -21.84
CA ALA A 170 -2.04 -4.39 -21.58
C ALA A 170 -2.26 -5.88 -21.28
N PHE A 171 -3.27 -6.22 -20.49
CA PHE A 171 -3.53 -7.60 -20.09
C PHE A 171 -4.09 -8.45 -21.23
N ARG A 172 -4.95 -7.87 -22.08
CA ARG A 172 -5.43 -8.55 -23.30
C ARG A 172 -4.31 -8.84 -24.29
N ALA A 173 -3.29 -7.98 -24.34
CA ALA A 173 -2.11 -8.20 -25.18
C ALA A 173 -1.18 -9.26 -24.58
N LEU A 174 -1.00 -9.26 -23.25
CA LEU A 174 -0.16 -10.20 -22.52
C LEU A 174 -0.72 -11.63 -22.52
N ASP A 175 -2.01 -11.78 -22.27
CA ASP A 175 -2.69 -13.07 -22.16
C ASP A 175 -4.03 -13.06 -22.94
N PRO A 176 -3.95 -13.21 -24.28
CA PRO A 176 -5.14 -13.13 -25.15
C PRO A 176 -6.20 -14.20 -24.85
N ALA A 177 -5.82 -15.32 -24.24
CA ALA A 177 -6.75 -16.41 -23.91
C ALA A 177 -7.81 -15.98 -22.88
N HIS A 178 -7.51 -14.99 -22.05
CA HIS A 178 -8.40 -14.46 -21.01
C HIS A 178 -8.88 -13.02 -21.29
N ALA A 179 -8.75 -12.56 -22.54
CA ALA A 179 -9.06 -11.19 -22.92
C ALA A 179 -10.48 -10.72 -22.54
N ASP A 180 -11.46 -11.62 -22.66
CA ASP A 180 -12.85 -11.34 -22.31
C ASP A 180 -13.04 -11.20 -20.79
N ASP A 181 -12.30 -11.95 -19.97
CA ASP A 181 -12.31 -11.81 -18.51
C ASP A 181 -11.76 -10.46 -18.09
N TYR A 182 -10.61 -10.03 -18.64
CA TYR A 182 -10.06 -8.70 -18.34
C TYR A 182 -11.01 -7.58 -18.73
N THR A 183 -11.67 -7.70 -19.89
CA THR A 183 -12.65 -6.70 -20.35
C THR A 183 -13.84 -6.63 -19.40
N ARG A 184 -14.40 -7.77 -18.96
CA ARG A 184 -15.50 -7.81 -18.00
C ARG A 184 -15.09 -7.26 -16.63
N ASN A 185 -13.93 -7.67 -16.13
CA ASN A 185 -13.39 -7.25 -14.84
C ASN A 185 -13.11 -5.74 -14.82
N GLY A 186 -12.46 -5.22 -15.87
CA GLY A 186 -12.21 -3.81 -16.07
C GLY A 186 -13.50 -2.99 -16.07
N ALA A 187 -14.49 -3.40 -16.87
CA ALA A 187 -15.78 -2.71 -16.92
C ALA A 187 -16.51 -2.74 -15.55
N ALA A 188 -16.44 -3.86 -14.82
CA ALA A 188 -17.02 -3.96 -13.48
C ALA A 188 -16.30 -3.06 -12.47
N TYR A 189 -14.97 -3.00 -12.54
CA TYR A 189 -14.16 -2.16 -11.66
C TYR A 189 -14.34 -0.67 -11.97
N GLN A 190 -14.39 -0.28 -13.24
CA GLN A 190 -14.71 1.11 -13.65
C GLN A 190 -16.08 1.56 -13.13
N ARG A 191 -17.11 0.70 -13.13
CA ARG A 191 -18.40 1.02 -12.51
C ARG A 191 -18.28 1.27 -11.00
N ARG A 192 -17.43 0.51 -10.30
CA ARG A 192 -17.16 0.73 -8.87
C ARG A 192 -16.40 2.04 -8.64
N ILE A 193 -15.43 2.38 -9.49
CA ILE A 193 -14.73 3.69 -9.45
C ILE A 193 -15.72 4.82 -9.70
N GLN A 194 -16.60 4.69 -10.70
CA GLN A 194 -17.64 5.69 -10.97
C GLN A 194 -18.57 5.89 -9.78
N ALA A 195 -19.03 4.81 -9.15
CA ALA A 195 -19.87 4.90 -7.96
C ALA A 195 -19.17 5.61 -6.79
N VAL A 196 -17.85 5.45 -6.65
CA VAL A 196 -17.07 6.26 -5.71
C VAL A 196 -17.05 7.72 -6.15
N SER A 197 -16.71 8.01 -7.41
CA SER A 197 -16.72 9.37 -7.97
C SER A 197 -18.03 10.12 -7.73
N ASP A 198 -19.17 9.46 -7.95
CA ASP A 198 -20.49 10.05 -7.77
C ASP A 198 -20.72 10.38 -6.29
N SER A 199 -20.38 9.44 -5.39
CA SER A 199 -20.47 9.65 -3.94
C SER A 199 -19.53 10.75 -3.44
N LEU A 200 -18.33 10.87 -4.01
CA LEU A 200 -17.36 11.91 -3.67
C LEU A 200 -17.89 13.29 -4.01
N ASN A 201 -18.36 13.46 -5.24
CA ASN A 201 -18.92 14.70 -5.74
C ASN A 201 -20.17 15.12 -4.96
N ASP A 202 -21.07 14.17 -4.68
CA ASP A 202 -22.25 14.44 -3.87
C ASP A 202 -21.86 14.93 -2.47
N SER A 203 -20.85 14.31 -1.85
CA SER A 203 -20.48 14.62 -0.47
C SER A 203 -19.66 15.91 -0.35
N LEU A 204 -18.64 16.10 -1.20
CA LEU A 204 -17.83 17.33 -1.25
C LEU A 204 -18.63 18.52 -1.79
N GLY A 205 -19.59 18.28 -2.68
CA GLY A 205 -20.52 19.28 -3.21
C GLY A 205 -21.42 19.91 -2.15
N THR A 206 -21.60 19.29 -0.99
CA THR A 206 -22.35 19.87 0.14
C THR A 206 -21.57 20.97 0.89
N LEU A 207 -20.24 21.03 0.74
CA LEU A 207 -19.43 22.03 1.42
C LEU A 207 -19.72 23.43 0.84
N PRO A 208 -19.89 24.47 1.66
CA PRO A 208 -19.92 25.85 1.17
C PRO A 208 -18.63 26.18 0.43
N GLU A 209 -18.69 26.88 -0.70
CA GLU A 209 -17.52 27.24 -1.52
C GLU A 209 -16.39 27.89 -0.69
N ALA A 210 -16.76 28.77 0.25
CA ALA A 210 -15.81 29.43 1.16
C ALA A 210 -15.08 28.49 2.14
N GLN A 211 -15.50 27.22 2.25
CA GLN A 211 -14.91 26.19 3.11
C GLN A 211 -14.17 25.10 2.32
N ARG A 212 -14.10 25.22 0.99
CA ARG A 212 -13.51 24.20 0.09
C ARG A 212 -12.01 24.37 -0.12
N THR A 213 -11.26 24.70 0.93
CA THR A 213 -9.79 24.74 0.83
C THR A 213 -9.20 23.49 1.45
N LEU A 214 -8.62 22.63 0.61
CA LEU A 214 -7.81 21.50 1.04
C LEU A 214 -6.38 21.96 1.29
N VAL A 215 -5.90 21.80 2.53
CA VAL A 215 -4.52 22.11 2.92
C VAL A 215 -3.80 20.82 3.29
N SER A 216 -2.82 20.43 2.48
CA SER A 216 -2.06 19.17 2.59
C SER A 216 -0.56 19.41 2.77
N CYS A 217 0.22 18.36 3.05
CA CYS A 217 1.68 18.47 3.13
C CYS A 217 2.25 18.62 1.70
N GLU A 218 1.99 17.62 0.85
CA GLU A 218 2.31 17.63 -0.58
C GLU A 218 1.14 18.13 -1.44
N GLY A 219 1.44 18.77 -2.58
CA GLY A 219 0.50 19.09 -3.67
C GLY A 219 0.04 17.87 -4.47
N ALA A 220 -0.31 16.79 -3.78
CA ALA A 220 -0.65 15.50 -4.37
C ALA A 220 -2.15 15.38 -4.73
N PHE A 221 -2.96 16.39 -4.42
CA PHE A 221 -4.41 16.34 -4.56
C PHE A 221 -4.93 17.20 -5.72
N SER A 222 -4.07 17.77 -6.56
CA SER A 222 -4.47 18.71 -7.63
C SER A 222 -5.55 18.17 -8.56
N TYR A 223 -5.51 16.88 -8.88
CA TYR A 223 -6.52 16.24 -9.74
C TYR A 223 -7.87 16.04 -9.03
N LEU A 224 -7.84 15.68 -7.74
CA LEU A 224 -9.05 15.60 -6.91
C LEU A 224 -9.65 17.00 -6.73
N ALA A 225 -8.82 17.98 -6.37
CA ALA A 225 -9.24 19.35 -6.16
C ALA A 225 -9.89 19.96 -7.42
N ARG A 226 -9.31 19.71 -8.60
CA ARG A 226 -9.91 20.08 -9.89
C ARG A 226 -11.29 19.46 -10.09
N ASP A 227 -11.41 18.16 -9.84
CA ASP A 227 -12.63 17.41 -10.14
C ASP A 227 -13.79 17.77 -9.22
N GLU A 228 -13.48 18.13 -7.97
CA GLU A 228 -14.45 18.36 -6.89
C GLU A 228 -14.64 19.86 -6.54
N GLY A 229 -13.97 20.75 -7.28
CA GLY A 229 -14.07 22.20 -7.08
C GLY A 229 -13.51 22.66 -5.73
N LEU A 230 -12.39 22.08 -5.31
CA LEU A 230 -11.65 22.51 -4.13
C LEU A 230 -10.53 23.49 -4.52
N HIS A 231 -10.28 24.46 -3.66
CA HIS A 231 -9.03 25.21 -3.66
C HIS A 231 -7.94 24.35 -3.00
N GLU A 232 -6.81 24.19 -3.67
CA GLU A 232 -5.67 23.45 -3.13
C GLU A 232 -4.64 24.41 -2.54
N ALA A 233 -4.11 24.05 -1.38
CA ALA A 233 -2.88 24.62 -0.82
C ALA A 233 -2.04 23.51 -0.20
N TYR A 234 -0.73 23.64 -0.31
CA TYR A 234 0.22 22.61 0.15
C TYR A 234 1.50 23.27 0.66
N ILE A 235 2.28 22.55 1.46
CA ILE A 235 3.59 23.04 1.93
C ILE A 235 4.60 22.93 0.78
N TRP A 236 4.65 21.80 0.08
CA TRP A 236 5.51 21.64 -1.12
C TRP A 236 4.70 21.05 -2.28
N PRO A 237 5.07 21.38 -3.54
CA PRO A 237 4.26 21.00 -4.70
C PRO A 237 4.33 19.51 -5.06
N VAL A 238 5.50 18.90 -4.88
CA VAL A 238 5.77 17.47 -5.13
C VAL A 238 6.95 17.07 -4.25
N ASN A 239 6.97 15.84 -3.72
CA ASN A 239 8.07 15.32 -2.90
C ASN A 239 9.40 15.53 -3.61
N ALA A 240 10.43 16.00 -2.91
CA ALA A 240 11.71 16.42 -3.50
C ALA A 240 12.78 16.60 -2.42
N GLU A 241 14.01 16.99 -2.80
CA GLU A 241 15.07 17.26 -1.81
C GLU A 241 14.72 18.42 -0.84
N SER A 242 13.87 19.37 -1.25
CA SER A 242 13.51 20.55 -0.46
C SER A 242 12.03 20.57 -0.04
N GLU A 243 11.76 20.03 1.14
CA GLU A 243 10.43 19.96 1.77
C GLU A 243 10.38 20.79 3.06
N GLY A 244 9.26 21.46 3.31
CA GLY A 244 9.01 22.15 4.59
C GLY A 244 9.92 23.35 4.87
N THR A 245 10.37 24.07 3.84
CA THR A 245 11.17 25.29 4.03
C THR A 245 10.38 26.38 4.78
N PRO A 246 11.04 27.31 5.49
CA PRO A 246 10.34 28.38 6.21
C PRO A 246 9.41 29.22 5.32
N GLN A 247 9.80 29.48 4.07
CA GLN A 247 9.01 30.24 3.11
C GLN A 247 7.74 29.50 2.68
N GLN A 248 7.86 28.18 2.46
CA GLN A 248 6.72 27.31 2.15
C GLN A 248 5.72 27.27 3.32
N ILE A 249 6.21 27.06 4.55
CA ILE A 249 5.37 27.07 5.76
C ILE A 249 4.66 28.42 5.91
N ALA A 250 5.38 29.55 5.78
CA ALA A 250 4.79 30.88 5.90
C ALA A 250 3.67 31.13 4.87
N LYS A 251 3.86 30.70 3.61
CA LYS A 251 2.84 30.81 2.55
C LYS A 251 1.56 30.05 2.93
N VAL A 252 1.70 28.86 3.49
CA VAL A 252 0.55 28.05 3.94
C VAL A 252 -0.12 28.69 5.16
N VAL A 253 0.65 29.15 6.15
CA VAL A 253 0.12 29.87 7.33
C VAL A 253 -0.73 31.07 6.91
N ASP A 254 -0.26 31.87 5.96
CA ASP A 254 -1.02 33.01 5.47
C ASP A 254 -2.30 32.57 4.75
N THR A 255 -2.26 31.47 3.99
CA THR A 255 -3.42 30.93 3.30
C THR A 255 -4.48 30.42 4.27
N VAL A 256 -4.07 29.63 5.27
CA VAL A 256 -4.93 29.12 6.34
C VAL A 256 -5.60 30.26 7.10
N ARG A 257 -4.86 31.32 7.47
CA ARG A 257 -5.41 32.50 8.16
C ARG A 257 -6.40 33.27 7.30
N ARG A 258 -6.04 33.58 6.05
CA ARG A 258 -6.87 34.37 5.13
C ARG A 258 -8.19 33.67 4.81
N GLN A 259 -8.14 32.37 4.56
CA GLN A 259 -9.32 31.58 4.18
C GLN A 259 -10.03 30.95 5.39
N ARG A 260 -9.50 31.15 6.61
CA ARG A 260 -10.03 30.59 7.87
C ARG A 260 -10.22 29.08 7.78
N VAL A 261 -9.20 28.40 7.26
CA VAL A 261 -9.23 26.95 7.06
C VAL A 261 -9.29 26.26 8.44
N PRO A 262 -10.30 25.41 8.69
CA PRO A 262 -10.53 24.84 10.01
C PRO A 262 -9.57 23.69 10.35
N THR A 263 -9.21 22.89 9.35
CA THR A 263 -8.37 21.69 9.51
C THR A 263 -7.33 21.63 8.41
N VAL A 264 -6.12 21.21 8.76
CA VAL A 264 -5.02 20.93 7.84
C VAL A 264 -4.62 19.45 7.94
N PHE A 265 -4.05 18.90 6.87
CA PHE A 265 -3.78 17.47 6.71
C PHE A 265 -2.35 17.18 6.26
N CYS A 266 -1.91 15.94 6.40
CA CYS A 266 -0.71 15.39 5.75
C CYS A 266 -0.94 13.93 5.36
N GLU A 267 -0.07 13.43 4.48
CA GLU A 267 -0.20 12.13 3.86
C GLU A 267 0.56 11.04 4.62
N SER A 268 0.18 9.78 4.41
CA SER A 268 0.72 8.62 5.12
C SER A 268 2.22 8.31 4.87
N THR A 269 2.81 8.88 3.82
CA THR A 269 4.19 8.63 3.39
C THR A 269 5.16 9.74 3.77
N VAL A 270 4.68 10.87 4.31
CA VAL A 270 5.49 12.07 4.57
C VAL A 270 5.54 12.45 6.06
N ASN A 271 6.47 13.33 6.41
CA ASN A 271 6.64 13.79 7.79
C ASN A 271 5.76 15.01 8.12
N GLY A 272 4.75 14.82 8.97
CA GLY A 272 3.82 15.89 9.38
C GLY A 272 4.39 17.02 10.27
N LYS A 273 5.70 17.08 10.56
CA LYS A 273 6.29 18.13 11.42
C LYS A 273 6.05 19.54 10.90
N ALA A 274 6.21 19.77 9.59
CA ALA A 274 6.01 21.08 8.99
C ALA A 274 4.55 21.55 9.11
N MET A 275 3.59 20.65 8.87
CA MET A 275 2.17 20.96 9.03
C MET A 275 1.76 21.15 10.49
N ARG A 276 2.40 20.45 11.43
CA ARG A 276 2.21 20.70 12.86
C ARG A 276 2.58 22.15 13.22
N GLN A 277 3.64 22.69 12.63
CA GLN A 277 4.01 24.09 12.82
C GLN A 277 2.94 25.02 12.23
N VAL A 278 2.47 24.75 11.01
CA VAL A 278 1.36 25.52 10.39
C VAL A 278 0.15 25.55 11.34
N ALA A 279 -0.26 24.41 11.88
CA ALA A 279 -1.38 24.32 12.81
C ALA A 279 -1.16 25.12 14.11
N GLN A 280 0.05 25.05 14.68
CA GLN A 280 0.41 25.82 15.88
C GLN A 280 0.37 27.34 15.64
N GLU A 281 0.77 27.81 14.46
CA GLU A 281 0.79 29.24 14.13
C GLU A 281 -0.59 29.79 13.74
N THR A 282 -1.47 28.94 13.23
CA THR A 282 -2.78 29.35 12.67
C THR A 282 -3.94 29.08 13.60
N GLY A 283 -3.80 28.10 14.50
CA GLY A 283 -4.89 27.57 15.32
C GLY A 283 -5.79 26.57 14.59
N ALA A 284 -5.49 26.22 13.33
CA ALA A 284 -6.20 25.16 12.61
C ALA A 284 -5.96 23.81 13.28
N ALA A 285 -6.95 22.93 13.24
CA ALA A 285 -6.80 21.56 13.72
C ALA A 285 -5.84 20.79 12.80
N PHE A 286 -4.84 20.12 13.37
CA PHE A 286 -4.05 19.13 12.63
C PHE A 286 -4.46 17.74 13.07
N ARG A 287 -5.17 17.03 12.18
CA ARG A 287 -5.63 15.67 12.45
C ARG A 287 -4.71 14.68 11.74
N GLN A 288 -4.20 13.72 12.52
CA GLN A 288 -3.33 12.64 12.06
C GLN A 288 -3.73 11.29 12.65
N ASP A 289 -4.89 11.23 13.30
CA ASP A 289 -5.47 9.97 13.70
C ASP A 289 -5.88 9.15 12.47
N GLU A 290 -6.14 7.86 12.68
CA GLU A 290 -6.37 6.88 11.61
C GLU A 290 -7.48 7.31 10.64
N ASP A 291 -8.50 8.02 11.13
CA ASP A 291 -9.66 8.48 10.36
C ASP A 291 -9.38 9.74 9.51
N HIS A 292 -8.26 10.43 9.74
CA HIS A 292 -7.96 11.72 9.09
C HIS A 292 -6.61 11.80 8.39
N LEU A 293 -5.73 10.81 8.58
CA LEU A 293 -4.53 10.68 7.78
C LEU A 293 -4.91 10.44 6.32
N LEU A 294 -4.38 11.25 5.39
CA LEU A 294 -4.68 11.12 3.96
C LEU A 294 -3.76 10.10 3.29
N TYR A 295 -4.26 9.45 2.24
CA TYR A 295 -3.55 8.42 1.50
C TYR A 295 -3.49 8.77 0.01
N VAL A 296 -2.28 8.93 -0.51
CA VAL A 296 -2.07 9.21 -1.95
C VAL A 296 -1.07 8.23 -2.58
N ASP A 297 0.16 8.20 -2.07
CA ASP A 297 1.27 7.44 -2.65
C ASP A 297 1.33 5.98 -2.20
N SER A 298 0.52 5.61 -1.22
CA SER A 298 0.48 4.24 -0.75
C SER A 298 -0.88 3.87 -0.20
N LEU A 299 -1.28 2.63 -0.49
CA LEU A 299 -2.29 1.93 0.29
C LEU A 299 -1.71 1.52 1.65
N SER A 300 -2.59 1.30 2.62
CA SER A 300 -2.20 0.67 3.89
C SER A 300 -1.85 -0.81 3.68
N ALA A 301 -1.38 -1.46 4.75
CA ALA A 301 -1.34 -2.91 4.79
C ALA A 301 -2.75 -3.51 4.61
N LYS A 302 -2.83 -4.80 4.26
CA LYS A 302 -4.08 -5.53 3.99
C LYS A 302 -5.13 -5.46 5.13
N HIS A 303 -4.66 -5.29 6.37
CA HIS A 303 -5.50 -5.18 7.57
C HIS A 303 -5.54 -3.76 8.16
N GLY A 304 -5.03 -2.77 7.42
CA GLY A 304 -5.11 -1.36 7.78
C GLY A 304 -6.38 -0.70 7.22
N PRO A 305 -6.51 0.62 7.43
CA PRO A 305 -7.73 1.38 7.12
C PRO A 305 -8.00 1.53 5.62
N VAL A 306 -6.95 1.49 4.78
CA VAL A 306 -7.01 1.81 3.35
C VAL A 306 -6.35 0.69 2.52
N PRO A 307 -6.92 -0.53 2.49
CA PRO A 307 -6.28 -1.68 1.86
C PRO A 307 -6.44 -1.70 0.32
N THR A 308 -7.32 -0.87 -0.25
CA THR A 308 -7.61 -0.83 -1.69
C THR A 308 -7.70 0.61 -2.21
N TYR A 309 -7.55 0.80 -3.53
CA TYR A 309 -7.68 2.11 -4.17
C TYR A 309 -9.08 2.72 -3.99
N LEU A 310 -10.13 1.89 -3.98
CA LEU A 310 -11.49 2.40 -3.73
C LEU A 310 -11.68 2.84 -2.28
N ASP A 311 -11.03 2.16 -1.33
CA ASP A 311 -11.08 2.55 0.07
C ASP A 311 -10.28 3.84 0.28
N LEU A 312 -9.16 4.03 -0.43
CA LEU A 312 -8.37 5.26 -0.41
C LEU A 312 -9.20 6.46 -0.78
N LEU A 313 -9.87 6.41 -1.94
CA LEU A 313 -10.70 7.50 -2.40
C LEU A 313 -11.84 7.84 -1.42
N ARG A 314 -12.52 6.82 -0.87
CA ARG A 314 -13.62 7.03 0.09
C ARG A 314 -13.13 7.58 1.43
N HIS A 315 -12.02 7.05 1.92
CA HIS A 315 -11.40 7.43 3.18
C HIS A 315 -11.01 8.90 3.14
N ASP A 316 -10.20 9.28 2.16
CA ASP A 316 -9.69 10.65 2.03
C ASP A 316 -10.82 11.67 1.92
N ALA A 317 -11.87 11.34 1.17
CA ALA A 317 -13.02 12.21 1.07
C ALA A 317 -13.77 12.39 2.39
N THR A 318 -13.96 11.30 3.12
CA THR A 318 -14.60 11.33 4.44
C THR A 318 -13.77 12.18 5.40
N ALA A 319 -12.45 11.97 5.42
CA ALA A 319 -11.51 12.76 6.22
C ALA A 319 -11.55 14.26 5.88
N ILE A 320 -11.55 14.59 4.58
CA ILE A 320 -11.60 15.96 4.08
C ILE A 320 -12.92 16.62 4.47
N ILE A 321 -14.06 15.95 4.23
CA ILE A 321 -15.38 16.49 4.57
C ILE A 321 -15.51 16.69 6.08
N ASP A 322 -15.10 15.72 6.89
CA ASP A 322 -15.17 15.83 8.35
C ASP A 322 -14.32 17.00 8.85
N GLY A 323 -13.07 17.09 8.39
CA GLY A 323 -12.16 18.16 8.78
C GLY A 323 -12.60 19.54 8.32
N LEU A 324 -13.20 19.67 7.14
CA LEU A 324 -13.67 20.96 6.62
C LEU A 324 -15.01 21.41 7.22
N THR A 325 -15.85 20.48 7.70
CA THR A 325 -17.15 20.81 8.31
C THR A 325 -17.10 21.00 9.83
N ARG A 326 -16.28 20.22 10.55
CA ARG A 326 -16.34 20.12 12.02
C ARG A 326 -15.27 20.90 12.78
N GLY A 327 -14.36 21.62 12.12
CA GLY A 327 -13.34 22.40 12.85
C GLY A 327 -13.83 23.75 13.41
N ARG A 328 -15.02 23.75 14.04
CA ARG A 328 -15.51 24.85 14.89
C ARG A 328 -15.74 24.39 16.31
#